data_AF-A0A8C8DGH2-F1
#
_entry.id   AF-A0A8C8DGH2-F1
#
_cell.length_a   1.000
_cell.length_b   1.000
_cell.length_c   1.000
_cell.angle_alpha   90.00
_cell.angle_beta   90.00
_cell.angle_gamma   90.00
#
_symmetry.space_group_name_H-M   'P 1'
#
loop_
_entity.id
_entity.type
_entity.pdbx_description
1 polymer ?
#
loop_
_entity_poly.entity_id
_entity_poly.type
_entity_poly.pdbx_seq_one_letter_code
_entity_poly.pdbx_strand_id
1 'polypeptide(L)'
;FIKSSEMLTSCSECPTLFIDADTIMSYGLLEKMKFSVLELQEYVDTYNNKKEAALSWLKDCKATFPRSTEDSTITCHPAQHEEKQMETLAQLELCQRLYKLHFQLLLLFQSYCKLIEMVHAISSVPELTDMSQELSQLKSNLRIAAASVTADEIAVCESSRSGPVFSSSEAAVQAILENMKIKDFQTAIRCIRECRTAWPNDIFGAHSEDEVQTLLNIFFRHQTLGQTGTFALVGSKQDLTEISAKLMELNGETRDMIRRARRYSAVTAFLPDSRISGSTL
;
A
#
# COMPACT_ATOMS: atom_id res chain seq x y z
N PHE A 1 0.25 17.63 -1.98
CA PHE A 1 0.75 16.55 -1.09
C PHE A 1 -0.37 15.94 -0.24
N ILE A 2 -1.01 16.68 0.69
CA ILE A 2 -2.12 16.14 1.52
C ILE A 2 -3.27 15.63 0.66
N LYS A 3 -3.77 16.45 -0.27
CA LYS A 3 -4.82 16.06 -1.24
C LYS A 3 -4.50 14.75 -1.97
N SER A 4 -3.26 14.60 -2.43
CA SER A 4 -2.78 13.39 -3.09
C SER A 4 -2.83 12.16 -2.18
N SER A 5 -2.52 12.34 -0.89
CA SER A 5 -2.61 11.28 0.12
C SER A 5 -4.04 10.87 0.39
N GLU A 6 -4.94 11.84 0.58
CA GLU A 6 -6.38 11.59 0.82
C GLU A 6 -7.00 10.80 -0.35
N MET A 7 -6.67 11.19 -1.57
CA MET A 7 -7.09 10.49 -2.79
C MET A 7 -6.58 9.04 -2.88
N LEU A 8 -5.38 8.75 -2.39
CA LEU A 8 -4.85 7.40 -2.40
C LEU A 8 -5.47 6.55 -1.28
N THR A 9 -5.78 7.15 -0.13
CA THR A 9 -6.47 6.43 0.95
C THR A 9 -7.88 5.99 0.57
N SER A 10 -8.55 6.70 -0.34
CA SER A 10 -9.85 6.26 -0.88
C SER A 10 -9.77 5.05 -1.81
N CYS A 11 -8.56 4.61 -2.20
CA CYS A 11 -8.32 3.49 -3.12
C CYS A 11 -7.56 2.34 -2.43
N SER A 12 -7.68 2.23 -1.10
CA SER A 12 -6.79 1.40 -0.26
C SER A 12 -6.96 -0.10 -0.41
N GLU A 13 -8.08 -0.58 -0.94
CA GLU A 13 -8.30 -2.02 -1.15
C GLU A 13 -7.77 -2.48 -2.52
N CYS A 14 -6.61 -3.11 -2.52
CA CYS A 14 -6.09 -3.84 -3.67
C CYS A 14 -6.88 -5.15 -3.86
N PRO A 15 -7.30 -5.51 -5.09
CA PRO A 15 -7.85 -6.83 -5.35
C PRO A 15 -6.76 -7.90 -5.24
N THR A 16 -7.15 -9.07 -4.76
CA THR A 16 -6.30 -10.27 -4.69
C THR A 16 -6.65 -11.18 -5.87
N LEU A 17 -5.66 -11.51 -6.70
CA LEU A 17 -5.78 -12.50 -7.76
C LEU A 17 -5.39 -13.88 -7.23
N PHE A 18 -6.30 -14.83 -7.30
CA PHE A 18 -6.09 -16.25 -7.04
C PHE A 18 -6.03 -16.98 -8.38
N ILE A 19 -4.94 -17.69 -8.62
CA ILE A 19 -4.71 -18.46 -9.84
C ILE A 19 -3.59 -19.47 -9.56
N ASP A 20 -3.70 -20.68 -10.07
CA ASP A 20 -2.65 -21.68 -9.93
C ASP A 20 -1.52 -21.48 -10.95
N ALA A 21 -0.35 -22.02 -10.63
CA ALA A 21 0.84 -21.86 -11.46
C ALA A 21 0.69 -22.48 -12.86
N ASP A 22 -0.01 -23.60 -12.98
CA ASP A 22 -0.19 -24.29 -14.25
C ASP A 22 -1.09 -23.46 -15.18
N THR A 23 -2.12 -22.80 -14.65
CA THR A 23 -2.95 -21.85 -15.39
C THR A 23 -2.16 -20.62 -15.82
N ILE A 24 -1.34 -20.03 -14.94
CA ILE A 24 -0.47 -18.89 -15.29
C ILE A 24 0.41 -19.23 -16.50
N MET A 25 1.01 -20.43 -16.49
CA MET A 25 1.94 -20.88 -17.52
C MET A 25 1.22 -21.28 -18.81
N SER A 26 0.16 -22.09 -18.72
CA SER A 26 -0.55 -22.66 -19.87
C SER A 26 -1.25 -21.60 -20.73
N TYR A 27 -1.73 -20.52 -20.10
CA TYR A 27 -2.40 -19.41 -20.79
C TYR A 27 -1.48 -18.23 -21.12
N GLY A 28 -0.16 -18.39 -20.90
CA GLY A 28 0.84 -17.36 -21.20
C GLY A 28 0.64 -16.07 -20.41
N LEU A 29 0.00 -16.12 -19.24
CA LEU A 29 -0.29 -14.94 -18.42
C LEU A 29 0.98 -14.35 -17.82
N LEU A 30 1.94 -15.20 -17.47
CA LEU A 30 3.25 -14.76 -16.98
C LEU A 30 3.93 -13.82 -17.99
N GLU A 31 3.97 -14.22 -19.26
CA GLU A 31 4.60 -13.43 -20.32
C GLU A 31 3.90 -12.08 -20.55
N LYS A 32 2.58 -12.03 -20.33
CA LYS A 32 1.78 -10.80 -20.44
C LYS A 32 2.02 -9.84 -19.27
N MET A 33 2.23 -10.36 -18.06
CA MET A 33 2.22 -9.54 -16.83
C MET A 33 3.59 -9.32 -16.20
N LYS A 34 4.58 -10.18 -16.46
CA LYS A 34 5.88 -10.17 -15.74
C LYS A 34 6.58 -8.82 -15.78
N PHE A 35 6.60 -8.16 -16.94
CA PHE A 35 7.26 -6.87 -17.08
C PHE A 35 6.50 -5.76 -16.36
N SER A 36 5.17 -5.81 -16.31
CA SER A 36 4.35 -4.86 -15.54
C SER A 36 4.59 -5.03 -14.04
N VAL A 37 4.73 -6.26 -13.55
CA VAL A 37 5.06 -6.54 -12.14
C VAL A 37 6.46 -6.04 -11.79
N LEU A 38 7.45 -6.28 -12.66
CA LEU A 38 8.82 -5.79 -12.47
C LEU A 38 8.90 -4.25 -12.51
N GLU A 39 8.17 -3.63 -13.43
CA GLU A 39 8.03 -2.17 -13.51
C GLU A 39 7.44 -1.59 -12.21
N LEU A 40 6.37 -2.22 -11.69
CA LEU A 40 5.76 -1.81 -10.44
C LEU A 40 6.73 -1.92 -9.26
N GLN A 41 7.48 -3.03 -9.18
CA GLN A 41 8.51 -3.25 -8.17
C GLN A 41 9.58 -2.16 -8.20
N GLU A 42 10.12 -1.84 -9.38
CA GLU A 42 11.11 -0.77 -9.55
C GLU A 42 10.56 0.60 -9.10
N TYR A 43 9.29 0.87 -9.38
CA TYR A 43 8.65 2.10 -8.92
C TYR A 43 8.47 2.15 -7.40
N VAL A 44 8.16 1.03 -6.74
CA VAL A 44 8.10 0.92 -5.27
C VAL A 44 9.48 1.17 -4.66
N ASP A 45 10.51 0.53 -5.19
CA ASP A 45 11.88 0.65 -4.68
C ASP A 45 12.40 2.08 -4.83
N THR A 46 12.19 2.70 -5.99
CA THR A 46 12.53 4.10 -6.21
C THR A 46 11.73 5.04 -5.30
N TYR A 47 10.44 4.76 -5.04
CA TYR A 47 9.62 5.54 -4.12
C TYR A 47 10.19 5.48 -2.69
N ASN A 48 10.51 4.29 -2.20
CA ASN A 48 11.09 4.09 -0.87
C ASN A 48 12.43 4.82 -0.73
N ASN A 49 13.32 4.71 -1.71
CA ASN A 49 14.60 5.43 -1.71
C ASN A 49 14.41 6.96 -1.64
N LYS A 50 13.47 7.51 -2.43
CA LYS A 50 13.14 8.95 -2.40
C LYS A 50 12.49 9.38 -1.08
N LYS A 51 11.65 8.53 -0.49
CA LYS A 51 10.99 8.77 0.80
C LYS A 51 12.04 8.92 1.90
N GLU A 52 12.97 7.97 2.00
CA GLU A 52 14.05 8.04 2.99
C GLU A 52 14.92 9.28 2.80
N ALA A 53 15.28 9.63 1.56
CA ALA A 53 16.03 10.86 1.27
C ALA A 53 15.29 12.14 1.68
N ALA A 54 13.97 12.21 1.48
CA ALA A 54 13.15 13.34 1.90
C ALA A 54 13.01 13.43 3.43
N LEU A 55 12.86 12.28 4.11
CA LEU A 55 12.82 12.20 5.57
C LEU A 55 14.15 12.61 6.21
N SER A 56 15.28 12.16 5.65
CA SER A 56 16.60 12.58 6.10
C SER A 56 16.77 14.09 5.99
N TRP A 57 16.46 14.67 4.82
CA TRP A 57 16.55 16.12 4.64
C TRP A 57 15.68 16.90 5.61
N LEU A 58 14.43 16.45 5.83
CA LEU A 58 13.53 17.09 6.79
C LEU A 58 14.11 17.03 8.22
N LYS A 59 14.73 15.92 8.60
CA LYS A 59 15.40 15.77 9.90
C LYS A 59 16.58 16.73 10.02
N ASP A 60 17.40 16.83 8.98
CA ASP A 60 18.57 17.73 8.95
C ASP A 60 18.15 19.20 9.01
N CYS A 61 17.08 19.59 8.28
CA CYS A 61 16.51 20.92 8.37
C CYS A 61 16.02 21.24 9.80
N LYS A 62 15.33 20.30 10.46
CA LYS A 62 14.87 20.50 11.84
C LYS A 62 16.01 20.65 12.85
N ALA A 63 17.13 19.96 12.62
CA ALA A 63 18.32 20.06 13.45
C ALA A 63 19.10 21.37 13.21
N THR A 64 19.13 21.84 11.96
CA THR A 64 19.85 23.05 11.53
C THR A 64 19.09 24.34 11.85
N PHE A 65 17.76 24.31 11.75
CA PHE A 65 16.86 25.43 12.00
C PHE A 65 15.88 25.09 13.13
N PRO A 66 16.36 24.94 14.38
CA PRO A 66 15.47 24.71 15.52
C PRO A 66 14.57 25.92 15.72
N ARG A 67 13.28 25.69 16.04
CA ARG A 67 12.33 26.79 16.33
C ARG A 67 12.92 27.68 17.43
N SER A 68 13.35 28.89 17.05
CA SER A 68 13.70 29.94 18.00
C SER A 68 12.48 30.20 18.88
N THR A 69 12.56 29.83 20.15
CA THR A 69 11.53 30.14 21.13
C THR A 69 11.51 31.67 21.29
N GLU A 70 10.31 32.24 21.28
CA GLU A 70 10.02 33.67 21.22
C GLU A 70 10.61 34.46 22.41
N ASP A 71 11.89 34.83 22.38
CA ASP A 71 12.41 35.91 23.24
C ASP A 71 13.72 36.50 22.72
N SER A 72 13.72 37.13 21.55
CA SER A 72 14.89 37.86 21.07
C SER A 72 14.48 39.18 20.42
N THR A 73 14.77 40.24 21.16
CA THR A 73 14.53 41.64 20.87
C THR A 73 15.10 42.01 19.50
N ILE A 74 14.27 42.71 18.71
CA ILE A 74 14.52 43.09 17.32
C ILE A 74 15.77 43.96 17.21
N THR A 75 16.89 43.37 16.77
CA THR A 75 18.01 44.09 16.14
C THR A 75 18.30 43.42 14.81
N CYS A 76 17.94 44.10 13.71
CA CYS A 76 18.15 43.63 12.35
C CYS A 76 19.66 43.65 12.03
N HIS A 77 20.31 42.49 12.17
CA HIS A 77 21.70 42.28 11.74
C HIS A 77 21.76 41.59 10.36
N PRO A 78 22.79 41.84 9.54
CA PRO A 78 23.00 41.18 8.23
C PRO A 78 22.99 39.64 8.30
N ALA A 79 23.48 39.07 9.41
CA ALA A 79 23.50 37.63 9.66
C ALA A 79 22.09 37.00 9.70
N GLN A 80 21.06 37.75 10.12
CA GLN A 80 19.67 37.26 10.15
C GLN A 80 19.05 37.16 8.75
N HIS A 81 19.56 37.91 7.77
CA HIS A 81 19.09 37.84 6.39
C HIS A 81 19.65 36.61 5.67
N GLU A 82 20.94 36.30 5.89
CA GLU A 82 21.59 35.10 5.34
C GLU A 82 21.00 33.81 5.91
N GLU A 83 20.72 33.77 7.22
CA GLU A 83 20.09 32.61 7.87
C GLU A 83 18.68 32.35 7.32
N LYS A 84 17.87 33.40 7.16
CA LYS A 84 16.53 33.31 6.54
C LYS A 84 16.58 32.90 5.06
N GLN A 85 17.59 33.35 4.32
CA GLN A 85 17.81 32.92 2.94
C GLN A 85 18.19 31.43 2.87
N MET A 86 19.06 30.97 3.75
CA MET A 86 19.47 29.57 3.83
C MET A 86 18.30 28.66 4.23
N GLU A 87 17.46 29.09 5.17
CA GLU A 87 16.22 28.39 5.53
C GLU A 87 15.27 28.30 4.32
N THR A 88 15.10 29.39 3.58
CA THR A 88 14.25 29.42 2.37
C THR A 88 14.75 28.44 1.30
N LEU A 89 16.07 28.38 1.07
CA LEU A 89 16.68 27.43 0.14
C LEU A 89 16.48 25.99 0.61
N ALA A 90 16.62 25.72 1.91
CA ALA A 90 16.41 24.40 2.48
C ALA A 90 14.94 23.94 2.35
N GLN A 91 13.99 24.84 2.56
CA GLN A 91 12.55 24.59 2.35
C GLN A 91 12.23 24.34 0.86
N LEU A 92 12.81 25.12 -0.06
CA LEU A 92 12.65 24.91 -1.50
C LEU A 92 13.19 23.55 -1.97
N GLU A 93 14.31 23.13 -1.41
CA GLU A 93 14.88 21.82 -1.70
C GLU A 93 14.01 20.69 -1.12
N LEU A 94 13.46 20.86 0.09
CA LEU A 94 12.48 19.92 0.65
C LEU A 94 11.26 19.80 -0.27
N CYS A 95 10.72 20.92 -0.74
CA CYS A 95 9.62 20.94 -1.71
C CYS A 95 9.98 20.18 -3.00
N GLN A 96 11.21 20.32 -3.50
CA GLN A 96 11.66 19.58 -4.68
C GLN A 96 11.73 18.07 -4.41
N ARG A 97 12.26 17.65 -3.26
CA ARG A 97 12.30 16.23 -2.86
C ARG A 97 10.90 15.64 -2.72
N LEU A 98 9.99 16.36 -2.08
CA LEU A 98 8.58 15.97 -1.96
C LEU A 98 7.89 15.88 -3.33
N TYR A 99 8.18 16.79 -4.25
CA TYR A 99 7.68 16.70 -5.62
C TYR A 99 8.21 15.47 -6.35
N LYS A 100 9.51 15.16 -6.26
CA LYS A 100 10.08 13.95 -6.86
C LYS A 100 9.45 12.67 -6.29
N LEU A 101 9.09 12.69 -5.01
CA LEU A 101 8.39 11.60 -4.34
C LEU A 101 6.95 11.49 -4.85
N HIS A 102 6.23 12.61 -4.97
CA HIS A 102 4.87 12.64 -5.49
C HIS A 102 4.79 12.22 -6.97
N PHE A 103 5.76 12.64 -7.78
CA PHE A 103 5.90 12.17 -9.15
C PHE A 103 6.14 10.67 -9.22
N GLN A 104 6.99 10.13 -8.34
CA GLN A 104 7.23 8.69 -8.27
C GLN A 104 5.95 7.93 -7.90
N LEU A 105 5.15 8.47 -6.99
CA LEU A 105 3.86 7.91 -6.59
C LEU A 105 2.86 7.89 -7.75
N LEU A 106 2.86 8.91 -8.61
CA LEU A 106 2.07 8.93 -9.83
C LEU A 106 2.46 7.80 -10.78
N LEU A 107 3.76 7.60 -11.02
CA LEU A 107 4.25 6.51 -11.87
C LEU A 107 3.87 5.13 -11.32
N LEU A 108 4.06 4.96 -10.00
CA LEU A 108 3.64 3.75 -9.28
C LEU A 108 2.15 3.48 -9.47
N PHE A 109 1.31 4.50 -9.28
CA PHE A 109 -0.15 4.38 -9.43
C PHE A 109 -0.55 4.06 -10.86
N GLN A 110 0.07 4.68 -11.86
CA GLN A 110 -0.20 4.40 -13.27
C GLN A 110 0.18 2.96 -13.66
N SER A 111 1.35 2.50 -13.20
CA SER A 111 1.78 1.11 -13.40
C SER A 111 0.83 0.12 -12.72
N TYR A 112 0.35 0.47 -11.52
CA TYR A 112 -0.67 -0.32 -10.82
C TYR A 112 -1.98 -0.38 -11.61
N CYS A 113 -2.52 0.75 -12.09
CA CYS A 113 -3.72 0.76 -12.93
C CYS A 113 -3.57 -0.15 -14.16
N LYS A 114 -2.44 -0.04 -14.86
CA LYS A 114 -2.11 -0.89 -16.02
C LYS A 114 -2.08 -2.38 -15.65
N LEU A 115 -1.49 -2.74 -14.51
CA LEU A 115 -1.47 -4.13 -14.04
C LEU A 115 -2.88 -4.62 -13.72
N ILE A 116 -3.68 -3.80 -13.05
CA ILE A 116 -5.08 -4.12 -12.72
C ILE A 116 -5.92 -4.30 -13.99
N GLU A 117 -5.75 -3.48 -15.01
CA GLU A 117 -6.40 -3.65 -16.32
C GLU A 117 -6.02 -5.00 -16.96
N MET A 118 -4.74 -5.38 -16.89
CA MET A 118 -4.29 -6.70 -17.38
C MET A 118 -4.91 -7.85 -16.59
N VAL A 119 -5.04 -7.71 -15.25
CA VAL A 119 -5.71 -8.70 -14.41
C VAL A 119 -7.20 -8.81 -14.77
N HIS A 120 -7.89 -7.69 -14.99
CA HIS A 120 -9.29 -7.70 -15.42
C HIS A 120 -9.46 -8.30 -16.81
N ALA A 121 -8.49 -8.16 -17.71
CA ALA A 121 -8.54 -8.82 -19.02
C ALA A 121 -8.52 -10.35 -18.92
N ILE A 122 -8.03 -10.93 -17.81
CA ILE A 122 -8.07 -12.39 -17.57
C ILE A 122 -9.51 -12.90 -17.56
N SER A 123 -10.46 -12.14 -17.00
CA SER A 123 -11.87 -12.56 -16.96
C SER A 123 -12.56 -12.55 -18.32
N SER A 124 -11.91 -11.99 -19.35
CA SER A 124 -12.39 -12.03 -20.73
C SER A 124 -11.90 -13.26 -21.50
N VAL A 125 -11.06 -14.12 -20.90
CA VAL A 125 -10.57 -15.35 -21.52
C VAL A 125 -11.63 -16.45 -21.37
N PRO A 126 -12.30 -16.89 -22.45
CA PRO A 126 -13.46 -17.78 -22.37
C PRO A 126 -13.12 -19.19 -21.88
N GLU A 127 -11.87 -19.63 -22.01
CA GLU A 127 -11.39 -20.93 -21.52
C GLU A 127 -11.13 -20.95 -20.00
N LEU A 128 -11.17 -19.78 -19.34
CA LEU A 128 -10.96 -19.67 -17.90
C LEU A 128 -12.29 -19.68 -17.14
N THR A 129 -12.33 -20.42 -16.04
CA THR A 129 -13.42 -20.46 -15.08
C THR A 129 -13.21 -19.38 -14.02
N ASP A 130 -14.15 -18.44 -13.95
CA ASP A 130 -14.14 -17.34 -12.98
C ASP A 130 -14.85 -17.75 -11.68
N MET A 131 -14.08 -17.83 -10.58
CA MET A 131 -14.57 -18.11 -9.22
C MET A 131 -14.63 -16.86 -8.31
N SER A 132 -14.54 -15.67 -8.91
CA SER A 132 -14.49 -14.39 -8.17
C SER A 132 -15.70 -14.19 -7.26
N GLN A 133 -16.89 -14.59 -7.71
CA GLN A 133 -18.12 -14.39 -6.95
C GLN A 133 -18.19 -15.31 -5.73
N GLU A 134 -17.91 -16.61 -5.88
CA GLU A 134 -17.93 -17.55 -4.77
C GLU A 134 -16.89 -17.16 -3.71
N LEU A 135 -15.69 -16.81 -4.16
CA LEU A 135 -14.59 -16.48 -3.26
C LEU A 135 -14.80 -15.14 -2.56
N SER A 136 -15.41 -14.15 -3.22
CA SER A 136 -15.81 -12.89 -2.60
C SER A 136 -16.89 -13.07 -1.53
N GLN A 137 -17.89 -13.93 -1.80
CA GLN A 137 -18.92 -14.25 -0.82
C GLN A 137 -18.32 -14.99 0.38
N LEU A 138 -17.43 -15.96 0.13
CA LEU A 138 -16.73 -16.68 1.19
C LEU A 138 -15.90 -15.72 2.06
N LYS A 139 -15.14 -14.80 1.45
CA LYS A 139 -14.38 -13.76 2.17
C LYS A 139 -15.26 -12.91 3.08
N SER A 140 -16.43 -12.48 2.58
CA SER A 140 -17.38 -11.68 3.35
C SER A 140 -17.90 -12.45 4.58
N ASN A 141 -18.33 -13.70 4.37
CA ASN A 141 -18.84 -14.55 5.45
C ASN A 141 -17.76 -14.85 6.50
N LEU A 142 -16.54 -15.15 6.06
CA LEU A 142 -15.41 -15.42 6.95
C LEU A 142 -15.03 -14.18 7.76
N ARG A 143 -15.05 -12.98 7.18
CA ARG A 143 -14.81 -11.72 7.93
C ARG A 143 -15.84 -11.50 9.02
N ILE A 144 -17.13 -11.72 8.72
CA ILE A 144 -18.20 -11.61 9.70
C ILE A 144 -17.98 -12.62 10.84
N ALA A 145 -17.63 -13.87 10.50
CA ALA A 145 -17.35 -14.90 11.49
C ALA A 145 -16.12 -14.56 12.34
N ALA A 146 -15.02 -14.12 11.73
CA ALA A 146 -13.78 -13.72 12.39
C ALA A 146 -13.99 -12.61 13.43
N ALA A 147 -14.83 -11.62 13.09
CA ALA A 147 -15.22 -10.54 14.00
C ALA A 147 -16.14 -11.01 15.14
N SER A 148 -16.87 -12.11 14.94
CA SER A 148 -17.81 -12.66 15.94
C SER A 148 -17.11 -13.59 16.93
N VAL A 149 -16.08 -14.32 16.50
CA VAL A 149 -15.31 -15.24 17.35
C VAL A 149 -14.33 -14.44 18.20
N THR A 150 -14.69 -14.21 19.46
CA THR A 150 -13.83 -13.51 20.42
C THR A 150 -12.70 -14.42 20.92
N ALA A 151 -11.59 -13.81 21.37
CA ALA A 151 -10.46 -14.55 21.96
C ALA A 151 -10.86 -15.29 23.25
N ASP A 152 -11.84 -14.75 23.99
CA ASP A 152 -12.33 -15.34 25.24
C ASP A 152 -13.09 -16.65 25.02
N GLU A 153 -13.85 -16.78 23.93
CA GLU A 153 -14.53 -18.03 23.57
C GLU A 153 -13.56 -19.15 23.17
N ILE A 154 -12.38 -18.78 22.66
CA ILE A 154 -11.32 -19.73 22.28
C ILE A 154 -10.58 -20.20 23.53
N ALA A 155 -10.24 -19.29 24.45
CA ALA A 155 -9.54 -19.63 25.69
C ALA A 155 -10.33 -20.63 26.57
N VAL A 156 -11.66 -20.50 26.63
CA VAL A 156 -12.54 -21.43 27.35
C VAL A 156 -12.59 -22.81 26.68
N CYS A 157 -12.48 -22.86 25.36
CA CYS A 157 -12.45 -24.11 24.60
C CYS A 157 -11.09 -24.83 24.75
N GLU A 158 -9.99 -24.07 24.77
CA GLU A 158 -8.62 -24.58 24.95
C GLU A 158 -8.38 -25.11 26.37
N SER A 159 -8.89 -24.43 27.41
CA SER A 159 -8.73 -24.87 28.81
C SER A 159 -9.42 -26.22 29.11
N SER A 160 -10.31 -26.66 28.22
CA SER A 160 -11.11 -27.87 28.38
C SER A 160 -10.57 -29.08 27.59
N ARG A 161 -9.58 -28.87 26.71
CA ARG A 161 -9.10 -29.90 25.76
C ARG A 161 -7.69 -30.37 26.10
N SER A 162 -7.55 -31.67 26.38
CA SER A 162 -6.33 -32.33 26.84
C SER A 162 -5.59 -33.12 25.73
N GLY A 163 -5.61 -32.65 24.48
CA GLY A 163 -4.88 -33.27 23.37
C GLY A 163 -5.02 -32.51 22.04
N PRO A 164 -4.20 -32.85 21.02
CA PRO A 164 -4.30 -32.24 19.70
C PRO A 164 -5.66 -32.56 19.07
N VAL A 165 -6.36 -31.52 18.60
CA VAL A 165 -7.72 -31.61 18.04
C VAL A 165 -7.75 -32.44 16.74
N PHE A 166 -6.63 -32.50 16.04
CA PHE A 166 -6.50 -33.18 14.76
C PHE A 166 -5.29 -34.14 14.77
N SER A 167 -5.41 -35.25 14.05
CA SER A 167 -4.37 -36.28 13.93
C SER A 167 -3.25 -35.91 12.95
N SER A 168 -3.50 -34.97 12.03
CA SER A 168 -2.53 -34.46 11.03
C SER A 168 -2.97 -33.13 10.46
N SER A 169 -2.06 -32.41 9.79
CA SER A 169 -2.37 -31.15 9.08
C SER A 169 -3.36 -31.37 7.92
N GLU A 170 -3.22 -32.46 7.17
CA GLU A 170 -4.15 -32.87 6.10
C GLU A 170 -5.59 -33.04 6.64
N ALA A 171 -5.74 -33.74 7.78
CA ALA A 171 -7.03 -33.94 8.42
C ALA A 171 -7.64 -32.62 8.91
N ALA A 172 -6.81 -31.69 9.38
CA ALA A 172 -7.26 -30.36 9.78
C ALA A 172 -7.73 -29.52 8.58
N VAL A 173 -7.02 -29.58 7.45
CA VAL A 173 -7.45 -28.94 6.19
C VAL A 173 -8.81 -29.47 5.77
N GLN A 174 -8.99 -30.79 5.76
CA GLN A 174 -10.24 -31.41 5.36
C GLN A 174 -11.39 -30.97 6.28
N ALA A 175 -11.19 -30.97 7.59
CA ALA A 175 -12.19 -30.50 8.55
C ALA A 175 -12.54 -29.02 8.34
N ILE A 176 -11.56 -28.15 8.08
CA ILE A 176 -11.76 -26.73 7.79
C ILE A 176 -12.58 -26.56 6.49
N LEU A 177 -12.25 -27.29 5.42
CA LEU A 177 -12.97 -27.25 4.15
C LEU A 177 -14.41 -27.73 4.30
N GLU A 178 -14.64 -28.79 5.08
CA GLU A 178 -15.99 -29.29 5.39
C GLU A 178 -16.82 -28.25 6.14
N ASN A 179 -16.25 -27.61 7.15
CA ASN A 179 -16.91 -26.52 7.89
C ASN A 179 -17.29 -25.35 6.95
N MET A 180 -16.39 -24.95 6.06
CA MET A 180 -16.70 -23.92 5.05
C MET A 180 -17.81 -24.37 4.08
N LYS A 181 -17.84 -25.65 3.70
CA LYS A 181 -18.86 -26.24 2.82
C LYS A 181 -20.25 -26.26 3.46
N ILE A 182 -20.35 -26.61 4.73
CA ILE A 182 -21.62 -26.57 5.49
C ILE A 182 -21.97 -25.18 6.02
N LYS A 183 -21.16 -24.15 5.67
CA LYS A 183 -21.31 -22.75 6.08
C LYS A 183 -21.16 -22.50 7.59
N ASP A 184 -20.47 -23.39 8.30
CA ASP A 184 -20.03 -23.16 9.67
C ASP A 184 -18.69 -22.40 9.70
N PHE A 185 -18.77 -21.12 9.37
CA PHE A 185 -17.60 -20.24 9.28
C PHE A 185 -16.95 -19.96 10.64
N GLN A 186 -17.73 -19.97 11.73
CA GLN A 186 -17.20 -19.75 13.08
C GLN A 186 -16.31 -20.91 13.51
N THR A 187 -16.75 -22.15 13.26
CA THR A 187 -15.90 -23.32 13.53
C THR A 187 -14.67 -23.32 12.64
N ALA A 188 -14.78 -22.96 11.35
CA ALA A 188 -13.61 -22.85 10.46
C ALA A 188 -12.56 -21.84 10.99
N ILE A 189 -13.00 -20.68 11.48
CA ILE A 189 -12.13 -19.66 12.09
C ILE A 189 -11.46 -20.19 13.36
N ARG A 190 -12.21 -20.84 14.25
CA ARG A 190 -11.63 -21.45 15.46
C ARG A 190 -10.59 -22.51 15.09
N CYS A 191 -10.92 -23.39 14.13
CA CYS A 191 -10.03 -24.43 13.68
C CYS A 191 -8.72 -23.88 13.12
N ILE A 192 -8.73 -22.83 12.28
CA ILE A 192 -7.47 -22.27 11.77
C ILE A 192 -6.63 -21.64 12.88
N ARG A 193 -7.25 -20.96 13.87
CA ARG A 193 -6.53 -20.39 15.02
C ARG A 193 -5.86 -21.49 15.85
N GLU A 194 -6.55 -22.60 16.10
CA GLU A 194 -6.00 -23.79 16.76
C GLU A 194 -4.89 -24.45 15.91
N CYS A 195 -5.06 -24.52 14.59
CA CYS A 195 -4.05 -25.11 13.71
C CYS A 195 -2.74 -24.30 13.68
N ARG A 196 -2.82 -22.97 13.83
CA ARG A 196 -1.64 -22.09 13.92
C ARG A 196 -0.82 -22.33 15.19
N THR A 197 -1.45 -22.76 16.29
CA THR A 197 -0.72 -23.12 17.52
C THR A 197 -0.09 -24.51 17.43
N ALA A 198 -0.80 -25.45 16.80
CA ALA A 198 -0.32 -26.82 16.60
C ALA A 198 0.80 -26.91 15.52
N TRP A 199 0.69 -26.13 14.44
CA TRP A 199 1.60 -26.12 13.29
C TRP A 199 1.95 -24.68 12.86
N PRO A 200 2.80 -23.99 13.63
CA PRO A 200 3.14 -22.61 13.34
C PRO A 200 3.91 -22.48 12.03
N ASN A 201 3.51 -21.52 11.18
CA ASN A 201 4.11 -21.24 9.86
C ASN A 201 4.00 -22.38 8.83
N ASP A 202 3.15 -23.38 9.07
CA ASP A 202 2.75 -24.35 8.04
C ASP A 202 1.70 -23.70 7.09
N ILE A 203 0.94 -24.50 6.34
CA ILE A 203 -0.15 -24.07 5.45
C ILE A 203 -1.21 -23.15 6.10
N PHE A 204 -1.27 -23.11 7.43
CA PHE A 204 -2.18 -22.26 8.22
C PHE A 204 -1.62 -20.86 8.51
N GLY A 205 -0.38 -20.57 8.14
CA GLY A 205 0.26 -19.27 8.29
C GLY A 205 0.69 -18.92 9.73
N ALA A 206 1.30 -17.75 9.90
CA ALA A 206 1.66 -17.21 11.21
C ALA A 206 0.47 -16.55 11.93
N HIS A 207 0.59 -16.33 13.25
CA HIS A 207 -0.43 -15.57 14.01
C HIS A 207 -0.57 -14.11 13.58
N SER A 208 0.45 -13.53 12.94
CA SER A 208 0.41 -12.17 12.39
C SER A 208 -0.28 -12.07 11.05
N GLU A 209 -0.54 -13.19 10.38
CA GLU A 209 -1.18 -13.22 9.06
C GLU A 209 -2.71 -13.18 9.17
N ASP A 210 -3.35 -12.59 8.15
CA ASP A 210 -4.81 -12.57 8.04
C ASP A 210 -5.37 -13.99 7.86
N GLU A 211 -6.06 -14.48 8.89
CA GLU A 211 -6.70 -15.80 8.91
C GLU A 211 -7.76 -15.96 7.82
N VAL A 212 -8.46 -14.88 7.44
CA VAL A 212 -9.44 -14.93 6.35
C VAL A 212 -8.72 -15.20 5.04
N GLN A 213 -7.65 -14.47 4.76
CA GLN A 213 -6.85 -14.67 3.54
C GLN A 213 -6.24 -16.08 3.50
N THR A 214 -5.75 -16.61 4.62
CA THR A 214 -5.24 -17.99 4.66
C THR A 214 -6.34 -19.01 4.35
N LEU A 215 -7.53 -18.88 4.93
CA LEU A 215 -8.67 -19.77 4.64
C LEU A 215 -9.08 -19.73 3.17
N LEU A 216 -9.09 -18.54 2.54
CA LEU A 216 -9.35 -18.41 1.11
C LEU A 216 -8.28 -19.11 0.28
N ASN A 217 -6.99 -19.01 0.65
CA ASN A 217 -5.91 -19.69 -0.04
C ASN A 217 -6.07 -21.22 0.04
N ILE A 218 -6.42 -21.76 1.22
CA ILE A 218 -6.67 -23.20 1.43
C ILE A 218 -7.86 -23.64 0.57
N PHE A 219 -8.98 -22.91 0.63
CA PHE A 219 -10.17 -23.22 -0.15
C PHE A 219 -9.91 -23.21 -1.65
N PHE A 220 -9.30 -22.15 -2.17
CA PHE A 220 -9.02 -22.00 -3.59
C PHE A 220 -8.07 -23.10 -4.09
N ARG A 221 -6.97 -23.34 -3.36
CA ARG A 221 -6.00 -24.39 -3.70
C ARG A 221 -6.62 -25.78 -3.73
N HIS A 222 -7.52 -26.09 -2.79
CA HIS A 222 -8.22 -27.37 -2.79
C HIS A 222 -9.18 -27.48 -3.98
N GLN A 223 -9.88 -26.41 -4.32
CA GLN A 223 -10.84 -26.39 -5.42
C GLN A 223 -10.17 -26.54 -6.80
N THR A 224 -8.96 -26.03 -6.97
CA THR A 224 -8.21 -26.10 -8.24
C THR A 224 -7.25 -27.29 -8.32
N LEU A 225 -7.26 -28.18 -7.32
CA LEU A 225 -6.35 -29.32 -7.29
C LEU A 225 -6.59 -30.24 -8.50
N GLY A 226 -5.57 -30.37 -9.35
CA GLY A 226 -5.65 -31.20 -10.56
C GLY A 226 -6.50 -30.62 -11.69
N GLN A 227 -6.93 -29.36 -11.58
CA GLN A 227 -7.70 -28.66 -12.62
C GLN A 227 -7.01 -27.35 -13.00
N THR A 228 -6.60 -27.25 -14.27
CA THR A 228 -6.08 -26.01 -14.86
C THR A 228 -7.21 -25.20 -15.48
N GLY A 229 -7.10 -23.88 -15.44
CA GLY A 229 -8.04 -22.96 -16.07
C GLY A 229 -8.99 -22.27 -15.10
N THR A 230 -8.63 -22.13 -13.82
CA THR A 230 -9.49 -21.48 -12.82
C THR A 230 -8.78 -20.28 -12.20
N PHE A 231 -9.50 -19.16 -12.05
CA PHE A 231 -8.99 -17.97 -11.38
C PHE A 231 -10.10 -17.31 -10.54
N ALA A 232 -9.72 -16.44 -9.61
CA ALA A 232 -10.64 -15.58 -8.89
C ALA A 232 -10.00 -14.23 -8.59
N LEU A 233 -10.76 -13.14 -8.78
CA LEU A 233 -10.36 -11.78 -8.44
C LEU A 233 -11.24 -11.26 -7.30
N VAL A 234 -10.67 -11.11 -6.11
CA VAL A 234 -11.41 -10.75 -4.89
C VAL A 234 -10.94 -9.40 -4.35
N GLY A 235 -11.83 -8.42 -4.32
CA GLY A 235 -11.57 -7.08 -3.77
C GLY A 235 -12.29 -5.99 -4.55
N SER A 236 -11.78 -4.76 -4.45
CA SER A 236 -12.39 -3.61 -5.12
C SER A 236 -12.32 -3.75 -6.65
N LYS A 237 -13.46 -3.49 -7.31
CA LYS A 237 -13.58 -3.32 -8.77
C LYS A 237 -13.68 -1.84 -9.16
N GLN A 238 -13.21 -0.95 -8.30
CA GLN A 238 -13.28 0.49 -8.53
C GLN A 238 -12.49 0.88 -9.78
N ASP A 239 -13.10 1.70 -10.63
CA ASP A 239 -12.40 2.35 -11.74
C ASP A 239 -11.42 3.40 -11.18
N LEU A 240 -10.14 3.21 -11.49
CA LEU A 240 -9.04 4.06 -11.01
C LEU A 240 -8.71 5.19 -11.98
N THR A 241 -9.39 5.27 -13.13
CA THR A 241 -9.12 6.25 -14.20
C THR A 241 -9.24 7.69 -13.70
N GLU A 242 -10.32 8.01 -12.99
CA GLU A 242 -10.56 9.36 -12.46
C GLU A 242 -9.50 9.76 -11.43
N ILE A 243 -9.11 8.82 -10.55
CA ILE A 243 -8.08 9.05 -9.54
C ILE A 243 -6.72 9.28 -10.21
N SER A 244 -6.39 8.49 -11.25
CA SER A 244 -5.16 8.65 -12.03
C SER A 244 -5.09 10.03 -12.69
N ALA A 245 -6.18 10.47 -13.32
CA ALA A 245 -6.27 11.78 -13.95
C ALA A 245 -6.08 12.93 -12.95
N LYS A 246 -6.77 12.87 -11.81
CA LYS A 246 -6.64 13.87 -10.73
C LYS A 246 -5.24 13.87 -10.10
N LEU A 247 -4.61 12.71 -9.91
CA LEU A 247 -3.22 12.63 -9.43
C LEU A 247 -2.23 13.27 -10.43
N MET A 248 -2.46 13.07 -11.73
CA MET A 248 -1.67 13.72 -12.78
C MET A 248 -1.82 15.26 -12.75
N GLU A 249 -3.04 15.76 -12.58
CA GLU A 249 -3.33 17.19 -12.42
C GLU A 249 -2.60 17.78 -11.20
N LEU A 250 -2.77 17.18 -10.02
CA LEU A 250 -2.11 17.60 -8.78
C LEU A 250 -0.58 17.61 -8.90
N ASN A 251 -0.01 16.65 -9.63
CA ASN A 251 1.41 16.61 -9.92
C ASN A 251 1.84 17.80 -10.81
N GLY A 252 1.03 18.17 -11.79
CA GLY A 252 1.20 19.37 -12.62
C GLY A 252 1.17 20.66 -11.80
N GLU A 253 0.14 20.82 -10.96
CA GLU A 253 0.00 21.97 -10.05
C GLU A 253 1.20 22.11 -9.11
N THR A 254 1.65 21.00 -8.52
CA THR A 254 2.80 20.97 -7.60
C THR A 254 4.07 21.43 -8.30
N ARG A 255 4.31 20.97 -9.54
CA ARG A 255 5.46 21.40 -10.35
C ARG A 255 5.42 22.91 -10.60
N ASP A 256 4.26 23.45 -10.94
CA ASP A 256 4.09 24.88 -11.22
C ASP A 256 4.25 25.77 -9.98
N MET A 257 3.78 25.30 -8.82
CA MET A 257 4.02 25.97 -7.54
C MET A 257 5.51 26.06 -7.21
N ILE A 258 6.25 24.95 -7.35
CA ILE A 258 7.70 24.92 -7.08
C ILE A 258 8.46 25.83 -8.07
N ARG A 259 8.09 25.78 -9.35
CA ARG A 259 8.69 26.66 -10.38
C ARG A 259 8.50 28.14 -10.05
N ARG A 260 7.32 28.54 -9.59
CA ARG A 260 7.05 29.92 -9.14
C ARG A 260 7.86 30.28 -7.90
N ALA A 261 7.87 29.41 -6.89
CA ALA A 261 8.62 29.65 -5.65
C ALA A 261 10.13 29.85 -5.89
N ARG A 262 10.72 29.07 -6.81
CA ARG A 262 12.12 29.24 -7.24
C ARG A 262 12.38 30.59 -7.92
N ARG A 263 11.45 31.06 -8.77
CA ARG A 263 11.59 32.37 -9.42
C ARG A 263 11.53 33.50 -8.41
N TYR A 264 10.60 33.44 -7.45
CA TYR A 264 10.53 34.44 -6.38
C TYR A 264 11.81 34.47 -5.55
N SER A 265 12.33 33.31 -5.14
CA SER A 265 13.59 33.21 -4.39
C SER A 265 14.80 33.76 -5.18
N ALA A 266 14.87 33.49 -6.48
CA ALA A 266 15.91 34.07 -7.34
C ALA A 266 15.80 35.59 -7.41
N VAL A 267 14.59 36.14 -7.65
CA VAL A 267 14.38 37.60 -7.71
C VAL A 267 14.74 38.28 -6.38
N THR A 268 14.41 37.68 -5.23
CA THR A 268 14.80 38.22 -3.92
C THR A 268 16.30 38.15 -3.66
N ALA A 269 17.03 37.21 -4.28
CA ALA A 269 18.49 37.13 -4.18
C ALA A 269 19.20 38.20 -5.04
N PHE A 270 18.53 38.75 -6.06
CA PHE A 270 19.08 39.75 -6.98
C PHE A 270 18.63 41.19 -6.70
N LEU A 271 17.76 41.43 -5.72
CA LEU A 271 17.43 42.80 -5.29
C LEU A 271 18.61 43.38 -4.50
N PRO A 272 19.31 44.42 -5.00
CA PRO A 272 20.33 45.12 -4.23
C PRO A 272 19.64 45.87 -3.09
N ASP A 273 20.25 45.87 -1.90
CA ASP A 273 19.84 46.74 -0.79
C ASP A 273 19.77 48.20 -1.27
N SER A 274 18.56 48.70 -1.53
CA SER A 274 18.30 50.07 -1.96
C SER A 274 18.42 51.10 -0.81
N ARG A 275 19.33 50.84 0.15
CA ARG A 275 19.65 51.74 1.28
C ARG A 275 21.08 52.25 1.28
N ILE A 276 21.65 52.51 0.09
CA ILE A 276 22.84 53.34 -0.04
C ILE A 276 22.54 54.45 -1.06
N SER A 277 21.86 55.50 -0.60
CA SER A 277 21.94 56.85 -1.19
C SER A 277 21.55 57.87 -0.13
N GLY A 278 22.33 57.90 0.95
CA GLY A 278 22.49 59.11 1.74
C GLY A 278 23.62 59.91 1.11
N SER A 279 23.29 60.75 0.13
CA SER A 279 24.20 61.75 -0.42
C SER A 279 24.58 62.73 0.68
N THR A 280 25.81 62.64 1.17
CA THR A 280 26.52 63.79 1.73
C THR A 280 26.74 64.81 0.62
N LEU A 281 26.05 65.95 0.71
CA LEU A 281 26.54 67.30 0.38
C LEU A 281 25.51 68.32 0.88
#